data_AF-A0A662MZE5-F1
#
_entry.id   AF-A0A662MZE5-F1
#
_cell.length_a   1.000
_cell.length_b   1.000
_cell.length_c   1.000
_cell.angle_alpha   90.00
_cell.angle_beta   90.00
_cell.angle_gamma   90.00
#
_symmetry.space_group_name_H-M   'P 1'
#
loop_
_entity.id
_entity.type
_entity.pdbx_description
1 polymer ?
#
loop_
_entity_poly.entity_id
_entity_poly.type
_entity_poly.pdbx_seq_one_letter_code
_entity_poly.pdbx_strand_id
1 'polypeptide(L)'
;MQEHSLFKYAIGELKRLFPNAPFLGIREEKSGDAVKVDSLEELLDVCDKLRLLVEYYLDEESGRVIFITSYEGRLFVHECGVRELYNETARIKELKENVV
;
A
#
# COMPACT_ATOMS: atom_id res chain seq x y z
N MET A 1 3.03 10.33 -17.58
CA MET A 1 3.34 11.59 -16.86
C MET A 1 2.35 11.87 -15.72
N GLN A 2 1.01 11.76 -15.93
CA GLN A 2 0.02 11.97 -14.86
C GLN A 2 0.02 10.86 -13.79
N GLU A 3 0.19 9.59 -14.17
CA GLU A 3 0.11 8.44 -13.25
C GLU A 3 1.23 8.42 -12.21
N HIS A 4 2.46 8.78 -12.58
CA HIS A 4 3.56 8.94 -11.62
C HIS A 4 3.27 9.99 -10.55
N SER A 5 2.57 11.08 -10.89
CA SER A 5 2.20 12.12 -9.92
C SER A 5 1.15 11.62 -8.95
N LEU A 6 0.14 10.89 -9.44
CA LEU A 6 -0.90 10.28 -8.60
C LEU A 6 -0.31 9.23 -7.65
N PHE A 7 0.56 8.36 -8.16
CA PHE A 7 1.26 7.36 -7.35
C PHE A 7 2.09 8.00 -6.23
N LYS A 8 2.94 8.98 -6.56
CA LYS A 8 3.76 9.68 -5.56
C LYS A 8 2.92 10.37 -4.50
N TYR A 9 1.82 11.02 -4.92
CA TYR A 9 0.88 11.63 -3.99
C TYR A 9 0.26 10.59 -3.05
N ALA A 10 -0.27 9.50 -3.61
CA ALA A 10 -0.94 8.47 -2.83
C ALA A 10 0.01 7.84 -1.80
N ILE A 11 1.22 7.46 -2.20
CA ILE A 11 2.24 6.93 -1.28
C ILE A 11 2.61 7.93 -0.19
N GLY A 12 2.70 9.23 -0.52
CA GLY A 12 2.97 10.28 0.45
C GLY A 12 1.88 10.39 1.52
N GLU A 13 0.62 10.39 1.10
CA GLU A 13 -0.52 10.44 2.02
C GLU A 13 -0.63 9.15 2.86
N LEU A 14 -0.43 7.96 2.27
CA LEU A 14 -0.42 6.71 3.03
C LEU A 14 0.66 6.70 4.13
N LYS A 15 1.88 7.14 3.82
CA LYS A 15 2.95 7.30 4.84
C LYS A 15 2.55 8.24 5.97
N ARG A 16 1.78 9.28 5.68
CA ARG A 16 1.26 10.24 6.68
C ARG A 16 0.14 9.63 7.53
N LEU A 17 -0.77 8.88 6.91
CA LEU A 17 -1.96 8.28 7.54
C LEU A 17 -1.65 7.01 8.35
N PHE A 18 -0.51 6.37 8.08
CA PHE A 18 -0.02 5.16 8.76
C PHE A 18 1.43 5.38 9.23
N PRO A 19 1.66 6.25 10.24
CA PRO A 19 2.99 6.71 10.61
C PRO A 19 3.84 5.64 11.33
N ASN A 20 3.23 4.56 11.83
CA ASN A 20 3.95 3.49 12.52
C ASN A 20 4.41 2.37 11.57
N ALA A 21 3.86 2.31 10.36
CA ALA A 21 4.28 1.39 9.33
C ALA A 21 5.48 1.97 8.56
N PRO A 22 6.68 1.36 8.60
CA PRO A 22 7.75 1.76 7.70
C PRO A 22 7.41 1.37 6.25
N PHE A 23 7.62 2.29 5.32
CA PHE A 23 7.36 2.09 3.89
C PHE A 23 8.67 2.06 3.09
N LEU A 24 8.87 1.02 2.29
CA LEU A 24 10.04 0.83 1.43
C LEU A 24 9.64 0.63 -0.03
N GLY A 25 10.12 1.51 -0.91
CA GLY A 25 9.97 1.31 -2.35
C GLY A 25 10.98 0.27 -2.85
N ILE A 26 10.50 -0.81 -3.46
CA ILE A 26 11.33 -1.87 -4.05
C ILE A 26 11.19 -1.91 -5.58
N ARG A 27 12.03 -2.70 -6.26
CA ARG A 27 12.00 -2.86 -7.73
C ARG A 27 11.67 -4.27 -8.19
N GLU A 28 11.54 -5.23 -7.28
CA GLU A 28 11.40 -6.66 -7.61
C GLU A 28 10.30 -7.32 -6.79
N GLU A 29 9.70 -8.34 -7.40
CA GLU A 29 8.68 -9.21 -6.84
C GLU A 29 9.30 -10.15 -5.78
N LYS A 30 8.65 -10.29 -4.62
CA LYS A 30 9.02 -11.33 -3.65
C LYS A 30 8.37 -12.65 -4.06
N SER A 31 9.20 -13.63 -4.40
CA SER A 31 8.76 -14.99 -4.73
C SER A 31 8.39 -15.76 -3.44
N GLY A 32 7.14 -16.20 -3.32
CA GLY A 32 6.68 -17.00 -2.18
C GLY A 32 5.17 -17.27 -2.22
N ASP A 33 4.69 -18.13 -1.32
CA ASP A 33 3.26 -18.40 -1.16
C ASP A 33 2.61 -17.16 -0.53
N ALA A 34 1.84 -16.44 -1.35
CA ALA A 34 1.31 -15.12 -1.02
C ALA A 34 -0.21 -15.18 -0.82
N VAL A 35 -0.67 -14.62 0.30
CA VAL A 35 -2.09 -14.41 0.58
C VAL A 35 -2.51 -13.07 -0.02
N LYS A 36 -3.44 -13.11 -0.98
CA LYS A 36 -4.03 -11.88 -1.51
C LYS A 36 -4.96 -11.24 -0.49
N VAL A 37 -4.82 -9.93 -0.32
CA VAL A 37 -5.64 -9.10 0.56
C VAL A 37 -6.43 -8.13 -0.31
N ASP A 38 -7.76 -8.17 -0.20
CA ASP A 38 -8.65 -7.38 -1.06
C ASP A 38 -8.68 -5.89 -0.68
N SER A 39 -8.38 -5.56 0.57
CA SER A 39 -8.44 -4.19 1.10
C SER A 39 -7.06 -3.65 1.46
N LEU A 40 -6.64 -2.58 0.77
CA LEU A 40 -5.42 -1.84 1.13
C LEU A 40 -5.51 -1.27 2.55
N GLU A 41 -6.69 -0.79 2.94
CA GLU A 41 -6.93 -0.21 4.27
C GLU A 41 -6.65 -1.23 5.38
N GLU A 42 -7.20 -2.45 5.24
CA GLU A 42 -7.00 -3.51 6.24
C GLU A 42 -5.54 -3.94 6.33
N LEU A 43 -4.87 -4.07 5.18
CA LEU A 43 -3.44 -4.39 5.12
C LEU A 43 -2.62 -3.34 5.90
N LEU A 44 -2.84 -2.06 5.61
CA LEU A 44 -2.08 -0.97 6.20
C LEU A 44 -2.42 -0.76 7.68
N ASP A 45 -3.66 -0.97 8.10
CA ASP A 45 -4.06 -0.90 9.50
C ASP A 45 -3.35 -1.97 10.35
N VAL A 46 -3.22 -3.20 9.84
CA VAL A 46 -2.46 -4.26 10.50
C VAL A 46 -0.98 -3.88 10.55
N CYS A 47 -0.42 -3.37 9.44
CA CYS A 47 0.97 -2.96 9.40
C CYS A 47 1.28 -1.84 10.39
N ASP A 48 0.40 -0.85 10.52
CA ASP A 48 0.57 0.26 11.46
C ASP A 48 0.48 -0.20 12.91
N LYS A 49 -0.52 -1.03 13.25
CA LYS A 49 -0.70 -1.58 14.61
C LYS A 49 0.47 -2.45 15.05
N LEU A 50 1.01 -3.25 14.14
CA LEU A 50 2.09 -4.21 14.42
C LEU A 50 3.49 -3.69 14.05
N ARG A 51 3.60 -2.47 13.52
CA ARG A 51 4.85 -1.84 13.06
C ARG A 51 5.58 -2.69 12.00
N LEU A 52 4.82 -3.26 11.09
CA LEU A 52 5.34 -4.10 10.01
C LEU A 52 5.81 -3.27 8.83
N LEU A 53 6.86 -3.74 8.15
CA LEU A 53 7.35 -3.17 6.91
C LEU A 53 6.33 -3.35 5.79
N VAL A 54 6.00 -2.26 5.13
CA VAL A 54 5.23 -2.22 3.90
C VAL A 54 6.19 -1.96 2.74
N GLU A 55 6.42 -2.98 1.93
CA GLU A 55 7.12 -2.82 0.67
C GLU A 55 6.12 -2.48 -0.42
N TYR A 56 6.52 -1.64 -1.37
CA TYR A 56 5.67 -1.31 -2.50
C TYR A 56 6.48 -1.09 -3.77
N TYR A 57 5.88 -1.42 -4.92
CA TYR A 57 6.43 -1.09 -6.23
C TYR A 57 5.33 -0.84 -7.25
N LEU A 58 5.67 -0.09 -8.30
CA LEU A 58 4.85 0.08 -9.49
C LEU A 58 5.38 -0.87 -10.54
N ASP A 59 4.54 -1.81 -10.98
CA ASP A 59 4.81 -2.60 -12.17
C ASP A 59 4.51 -1.73 -13.41
N GLU A 60 5.57 -1.32 -14.09
CA GLU A 60 5.51 -0.47 -15.28
C GLU A 60 4.89 -1.20 -16.49
N GLU A 61 4.87 -2.54 -16.50
CA GLU A 61 4.27 -3.31 -17.60
C GLU A 61 2.75 -3.39 -17.47
N SER A 62 2.26 -3.69 -16.26
CA SER A 62 0.82 -3.82 -16.00
C SER A 62 0.15 -2.52 -15.54
N GLY A 63 0.93 -1.52 -15.13
CA GLY A 63 0.44 -0.27 -14.53
C GLY A 63 -0.15 -0.46 -13.12
N ARG A 64 0.15 -1.59 -12.48
CA ARG A 64 -0.38 -1.94 -11.16
C ARG A 64 0.61 -1.60 -10.06
N VAL A 65 0.06 -1.19 -8.92
CA VAL A 65 0.80 -0.97 -7.69
C VAL A 65 0.61 -2.18 -6.81
N ILE A 66 1.72 -2.70 -6.31
CA ILE A 66 1.74 -3.88 -5.46
C ILE A 66 2.28 -3.45 -4.10
N PHE A 67 1.54 -3.79 -3.04
CA PHE A 67 1.92 -3.64 -1.65
C PHE A 67 2.16 -5.02 -1.05
N ILE A 68 3.27 -5.17 -0.34
CA ILE A 68 3.70 -6.44 0.26
C ILE A 68 4.06 -6.20 1.72
N THR A 69 3.62 -7.09 2.59
CA THR A 69 4.16 -7.22 3.95
C THR A 69 4.40 -8.68 4.29
N SER A 70 5.31 -8.93 5.23
CA SER A 70 5.62 -10.26 5.74
C SER A 70 5.29 -10.34 7.22
N TYR A 71 4.54 -11.37 7.60
CA TYR A 71 4.19 -11.62 8.99
C TYR A 71 4.15 -13.13 9.25
N GLU A 72 4.85 -13.57 10.30
CA GLU A 72 4.92 -14.98 10.72
C GLU A 72 5.28 -15.97 9.58
N GLY A 73 6.18 -15.55 8.68
CA GLY A 73 6.63 -16.37 7.55
C GLY A 73 5.65 -16.45 6.38
N ARG A 74 4.57 -15.66 6.39
CA ARG A 74 3.60 -15.53 5.29
C ARG A 74 3.73 -14.16 4.64
N LEU A 75 3.56 -14.13 3.32
CA LEU A 75 3.48 -12.88 2.56
C LEU A 75 2.03 -12.50 2.36
N PHE A 76 1.71 -11.24 2.62
CA PHE A 76 0.41 -10.64 2.35
C PHE A 76 0.58 -9.61 1.26
N VAL A 77 -0.25 -9.70 0.22
CA VAL A 77 -0.11 -8.89 -0.99
C VAL A 77 -1.43 -8.23 -1.32
N HIS A 78 -1.40 -6.91 -1.53
CA HIS A 78 -2.49 -6.16 -2.13
C HIS A 78 -2.03 -5.57 -3.46
N GLU A 79 -2.89 -5.60 -4.47
CA GLU A 79 -2.59 -5.18 -5.83
C GLU A 79 -3.75 -4.35 -6.36
N CYS A 80 -3.46 -3.13 -6.83
CA CYS A 80 -4.47 -2.22 -7.36
C CYS A 80 -3.91 -1.35 -8.48
N GLY A 81 -4.78 -0.72 -9.28
CA GLY A 81 -4.33 0.25 -10.28
C GLY A 81 -3.90 1.58 -9.65
N VAL A 82 -3.06 2.37 -10.33
CA VAL A 82 -2.64 3.70 -9.81
C VAL A 82 -3.82 4.64 -9.51
N ARG A 83 -4.85 4.63 -10.38
CA ARG A 83 -6.07 5.44 -10.16
C ARG A 83 -6.89 4.93 -8.99
N GLU A 84 -6.97 3.62 -8.85
CA GLU A 84 -7.67 2.97 -7.74
C GLU A 84 -6.98 3.29 -6.43
N LEU A 85 -5.66 3.14 -6.36
CA LEU A 85 -4.84 3.57 -5.23
C LEU A 85 -5.11 5.04 -4.84
N TYR A 86 -5.17 5.95 -5.81
CA TYR A 86 -5.49 7.35 -5.53
C TYR A 86 -6.87 7.51 -4.86
N ASN A 87 -7.89 6.82 -5.39
CA ASN A 87 -9.25 6.87 -4.86
C ASN A 87 -9.34 6.21 -3.47
N GLU A 88 -8.69 5.06 -3.28
CA GLU A 88 -8.62 4.39 -1.99
C GLU A 88 -7.93 5.25 -0.94
N THR A 89 -6.78 5.86 -1.28
CA THR A 89 -6.08 6.78 -0.37
C THR A 89 -6.95 7.98 -0.01
N ALA A 90 -7.70 8.55 -0.96
CA ALA A 90 -8.64 9.63 -0.69
C ALA A 90 -9.76 9.17 0.26
N ARG A 91 -10.34 7.98 0.03
CA ARG A 91 -11.35 7.38 0.92
C ARG A 91 -10.80 7.13 2.32
N ILE A 92 -9.62 6.53 2.44
CA ILE A 92 -8.97 6.25 3.74
C ILE A 92 -8.69 7.56 4.49
N LYS A 93 -8.23 8.59 3.78
CA LYS A 93 -8.03 9.92 4.35
C LYS A 93 -9.32 10.48 4.92
N GLU A 94 -10.40 10.48 4.14
CA GLU A 94 -11.71 10.94 4.60
C GLU A 94 -12.17 10.17 5.84
N LEU A 95 -12.02 8.84 5.86
CA LEU A 95 -12.40 8.02 7.01
C LEU A 95 -11.57 8.33 8.25
N LYS A 96 -10.24 8.47 8.12
CA LYS A 96 -9.36 8.73 9.27
C LYS A 96 -9.47 10.17 9.78
N GLU A 97 -9.77 11.15 8.94
CA GLU A 97 -9.86 12.56 9.30
C GLU A 97 -11.27 12.98 9.76
N ASN A 98 -12.34 12.27 9.36
CA ASN A 98 -13.72 12.53 9.80
C ASN A 98 -14.11 11.81 11.11
N VAL A 99 -13.23 11.03 11.71
CA VAL A 99 -13.45 10.38 13.03
C VAL A 99 -13.07 11.33 14.20
N VAL A 100 -12.90 12.63 13.91
CA VAL A 100 -12.64 13.69 14.90
C VAL A 100 -13.93 14.41 15.30
#